data_AF-A0A2H9ML94-F1
#
_entry.id   AF-A0A2H9ML94-F1
#
_cell.length_a   1.000
_cell.length_b   1.000
_cell.length_c   1.000
_cell.angle_alpha   90.00
_cell.angle_beta   90.00
_cell.angle_gamma   90.00
#
_symmetry.space_group_name_H-M   'P 1'
#
loop_
_entity.id
_entity.type
_entity.pdbx_description
1 polymer ?
#
loop_
_entity_poly.entity_id
_entity_poly.type
_entity_poly.pdbx_seq_one_letter_code
_entity_poly.pdbx_strand_id
1 'polypeptide(L)'
;GDAARMVNPLTGGGMRFAFRAGEFAGKVAAESVKSNDFSEKKLSEYEKLWNKEFGLAFRVSAVAKEVIFESSEKEFDSLVEDIGVITVPSYGGKDIMLKGLKMVLPVLIKRPKILFKFRKILKSNM
;
A
#
# COMPACT_ATOMS: atom_id res chain seq x y z
N GLY A 1 -13.58 -0.40 4.22
CA GLY A 1 -13.11 -0.98 5.50
C GLY A 1 -12.84 -2.46 5.34
N ASP A 2 -12.92 -3.24 6.41
CA ASP A 2 -12.54 -4.66 6.42
C ASP A 2 -13.34 -5.52 5.44
N ALA A 3 -14.64 -5.24 5.29
CA ALA A 3 -15.50 -5.89 4.28
C ALA A 3 -14.95 -5.76 2.84
N ALA A 4 -14.26 -4.66 2.56
CA ALA A 4 -13.62 -4.39 1.26
C ALA A 4 -12.12 -4.77 1.26
N ARG A 5 -11.64 -5.55 2.23
CA ARG A 5 -10.23 -5.98 2.37
C ARG A 5 -9.24 -4.81 2.48
N MET A 6 -9.66 -3.67 3.05
CA MET A 6 -8.85 -2.45 3.13
C MET A 6 -7.91 -2.39 4.33
N VAL A 7 -7.37 -3.54 4.73
CA VAL A 7 -6.36 -3.66 5.77
C VAL A 7 -5.00 -3.65 5.10
N ASN A 8 -4.04 -2.86 5.61
CA ASN A 8 -2.68 -2.90 5.10
C ASN A 8 -2.10 -4.33 5.29
N PRO A 9 -1.71 -5.04 4.22
CA PRO A 9 -1.26 -6.43 4.31
C PRO A 9 -0.01 -6.67 5.16
N LEU A 10 0.84 -5.65 5.33
CA LEU A 10 2.08 -5.75 6.09
C LEU A 10 1.84 -5.43 7.56
N THR A 11 1.14 -4.34 7.87
CA THR A 11 1.01 -3.85 9.26
C THR A 11 -0.24 -4.36 9.97
N GLY A 12 -1.24 -4.87 9.24
CA GLY A 12 -2.56 -5.20 9.79
C GLY A 12 -3.41 -3.98 10.13
N GLY A 13 -2.93 -2.75 9.89
CA GLY A 13 -3.68 -1.53 10.16
C GLY A 13 -4.76 -1.26 9.11
N GLY A 14 -6.02 -1.17 9.52
CA GLY A 14 -7.17 -0.89 8.64
C GLY A 14 -7.90 0.43 8.91
N MET A 15 -7.83 0.97 10.14
CA MET A 15 -8.70 2.07 10.59
C MET A 15 -8.63 3.33 9.71
N ARG A 16 -7.42 3.80 9.40
CA ARG A 16 -7.22 4.96 8.51
C ARG A 16 -7.85 4.74 7.14
N PHE A 17 -7.64 3.57 6.55
CA PHE A 17 -8.18 3.23 5.24
C PHE A 17 -9.69 3.05 5.29
N ALA A 18 -10.23 2.54 6.39
CA ALA A 18 -11.66 2.42 6.62
C ALA A 18 -12.35 3.79 6.66
N PHE A 19 -11.80 4.76 7.42
CA PHE A 19 -12.32 6.13 7.44
C PHE A 19 -12.29 6.77 6.07
N ARG A 20 -11.14 6.71 5.40
CA ARG A 20 -10.96 7.32 4.07
C ARG A 20 -11.89 6.69 3.02
N ALA A 21 -12.04 5.37 3.05
CA ALA A 21 -12.98 4.67 2.19
C ALA A 21 -14.44 5.03 2.50
N GLY A 22 -14.81 5.20 3.78
CA GLY A 22 -16.13 5.67 4.16
C GLY A 22 -16.45 7.05 3.58
N GLU A 23 -15.48 7.97 3.60
CA GLU A 23 -15.60 9.29 2.97
C GLU A 23 -15.84 9.18 1.46
N PHE A 24 -15.06 8.35 0.75
CA PHE A 24 -15.27 8.11 -0.68
C PHE A 24 -16.61 7.48 -0.99
N ALA A 25 -17.03 6.49 -0.21
CA ALA A 25 -18.32 5.83 -0.39
C ALA A 25 -19.48 6.83 -0.20
N GLY A 26 -19.41 7.66 0.84
CA GLY A 26 -20.40 8.71 1.09
C GLY A 26 -20.45 9.74 -0.04
N LYS A 27 -19.30 10.16 -0.56
CA LYS A 27 -19.22 11.07 -1.71
C LYS A 27 -19.90 10.48 -2.95
N VAL A 28 -19.53 9.26 -3.33
CA VAL A 28 -20.07 8.61 -4.54
C VAL A 28 -21.56 8.36 -4.38
N ALA A 29 -22.01 7.90 -3.21
CA ALA A 29 -23.43 7.71 -2.93
C ALA A 29 -24.23 9.03 -3.03
N ALA A 30 -23.72 10.12 -2.47
CA ALA A 30 -24.38 11.43 -2.55
C ALA A 30 -24.48 11.94 -3.99
N GLU A 31 -23.43 11.75 -4.80
CA GLU A 31 -23.45 12.11 -6.21
C GLU A 31 -24.41 11.25 -7.02
N SER A 32 -24.44 9.94 -6.79
CA SER A 32 -25.39 9.01 -7.42
C SER A 32 -26.84 9.40 -7.17
N VAL A 33 -27.18 9.77 -5.93
CA VAL A 33 -28.54 10.24 -5.59
C VAL A 33 -28.88 11.53 -6.33
N LYS A 34 -27.96 12.50 -6.38
CA LYS A 34 -28.18 13.78 -7.06
C LYS A 34 -28.35 13.63 -8.58
N SER A 35 -27.62 12.71 -9.20
CA SER A 35 -27.71 12.46 -10.65
C SER A 35 -28.74 11.39 -11.03
N ASN A 36 -29.40 10.76 -10.05
CA ASN A 36 -30.26 9.59 -10.23
C ASN A 36 -29.57 8.46 -11.05
N ASP A 37 -28.26 8.27 -10.82
CA ASP A 37 -27.44 7.28 -11.51
C ASP A 37 -26.82 6.31 -10.51
N PHE A 38 -27.38 5.11 -10.46
CA PHE A 38 -26.92 3.99 -9.63
C PHE A 38 -26.27 2.90 -10.48
N SER A 39 -25.88 3.22 -11.71
CA SER A 39 -25.20 2.27 -12.58
C SER A 39 -23.86 1.84 -11.98
N GLU A 40 -23.43 0.63 -12.36
CA GLU A 40 -22.10 0.12 -12.03
C GLU A 40 -21.00 1.13 -12.41
N LYS A 41 -21.15 1.80 -13.57
CA LYS A 41 -20.20 2.82 -14.03
C LYS A 41 -20.05 3.95 -13.01
N LYS A 42 -21.16 4.48 -12.47
CA LYS A 42 -21.12 5.54 -11.46
C LYS A 42 -20.56 5.03 -10.13
N LEU A 43 -20.99 3.86 -9.67
CA LEU A 43 -20.53 3.28 -8.41
C LEU A 43 -19.05 2.86 -8.45
N SER A 44 -18.51 2.51 -9.62
CA SER A 44 -17.08 2.19 -9.82
C SER A 44 -16.14 3.37 -9.51
N GLU A 45 -16.67 4.60 -9.44
CA GLU A 45 -15.86 5.76 -9.04
C GLU A 45 -15.30 5.61 -7.63
N TYR A 46 -16.03 4.95 -6.73
CA TYR A 46 -15.54 4.63 -5.39
C TYR A 46 -14.24 3.83 -5.49
N GLU A 47 -14.21 2.80 -6.35
CA GLU A 47 -13.03 1.97 -6.58
C GLU A 47 -11.85 2.77 -7.12
N LYS A 48 -12.11 3.62 -8.11
CA LYS A 48 -11.08 4.48 -8.70
C LYS A 48 -10.46 5.41 -7.67
N LEU A 49 -11.28 6.01 -6.79
CA LEU A 49 -10.81 6.94 -5.76
C LEU A 49 -9.87 6.25 -4.76
N TRP A 50 -10.31 5.14 -4.17
CA TRP A 50 -9.50 4.48 -3.15
C TRP A 50 -8.25 3.82 -3.75
N ASN A 51 -8.35 3.24 -4.95
CA ASN A 51 -7.22 2.58 -5.60
C ASN A 51 -6.16 3.60 -6.02
N LYS A 52 -6.58 4.81 -6.45
CA LYS A 52 -5.69 5.93 -6.72
C LYS A 52 -4.94 6.39 -5.47
N GLU A 53 -5.60 6.44 -4.31
CA GLU A 53 -4.98 6.98 -3.10
C GLU A 53 -4.07 5.97 -2.39
N PHE A 54 -4.51 4.73 -2.19
CA PHE A 54 -3.77 3.75 -1.39
C PHE A 54 -3.65 2.36 -2.00
N GLY A 55 -4.13 2.15 -3.24
CA GLY A 55 -4.00 0.85 -3.92
C GLY A 55 -2.55 0.42 -4.15
N LEU A 56 -1.68 1.35 -4.57
CA LEU A 56 -0.25 1.05 -4.71
C LEU A 56 0.38 0.68 -3.37
N ALA A 57 0.03 1.38 -2.29
CA ALA A 57 0.54 1.09 -0.95
C ALA A 57 0.15 -0.32 -0.49
N PHE A 58 -1.08 -0.77 -0.77
CA PHE A 58 -1.51 -2.14 -0.48
C PHE A 58 -0.74 -3.18 -1.30
N ARG A 59 -0.54 -2.95 -2.60
CA ARG A 59 0.24 -3.85 -3.46
C ARG A 59 1.69 -3.99 -3.00
N VAL A 60 2.33 -2.87 -2.67
CA VAL A 60 3.71 -2.85 -2.13
C VAL A 60 3.76 -3.57 -0.78
N SER A 61 2.80 -3.31 0.11
CA SER A 61 2.74 -3.96 1.42
C SER A 61 2.50 -5.47 1.31
N ALA A 62 1.70 -5.92 0.34
CA ALA A 62 1.50 -7.35 0.07
C ALA A 62 2.79 -8.03 -0.40
N VAL A 63 3.55 -7.40 -1.31
CA VAL A 63 4.86 -7.92 -1.74
C VAL A 63 5.86 -7.91 -0.60
N ALA A 64 5.90 -6.85 0.21
CA ALA A 64 6.78 -6.78 1.38
C ALA A 64 6.47 -7.91 2.38
N LYS A 65 5.17 -8.18 2.63
CA LYS A 65 4.74 -9.34 3.41
C LYS A 65 5.27 -10.65 2.79
N GLU A 66 5.08 -10.89 1.49
CA GLU A 66 5.60 -12.11 0.82
C GLU A 66 7.12 -12.25 0.97
N VAL A 67 7.88 -11.15 0.87
CA VAL A 67 9.34 -11.17 1.09
C VAL A 67 9.69 -11.60 2.51
N ILE A 68 9.04 -11.03 3.52
CA ILE A 68 9.30 -11.36 4.92
C ILE A 68 8.92 -12.82 5.22
N PHE A 69 7.74 -13.26 4.79
CA PHE A 69 7.25 -14.61 5.08
C PHE A 69 8.05 -15.73 4.38
N GLU A 70 8.64 -15.45 3.21
CA GLU A 70 9.46 -16.42 2.49
C GLU A 70 10.95 -16.35 2.85
N SER A 71 11.37 -15.39 3.69
CA SER A 71 12.75 -15.29 4.14
C SER A 71 13.04 -16.33 5.21
N SER A 72 14.21 -16.97 5.14
CA SER A 72 14.75 -17.70 6.28
C SER A 72 15.16 -16.74 7.41
N GLU A 73 15.34 -17.25 8.63
CA GLU A 73 15.75 -16.45 9.79
C GLU A 73 17.02 -15.62 9.52
N LYS A 74 18.07 -16.26 8.99
CA LYS A 74 19.32 -15.59 8.60
C LYS A 74 19.10 -14.47 7.56
N GLU A 75 18.14 -14.67 6.66
CA GLU A 75 17.83 -13.67 5.65
C GLU A 75 17.03 -12.51 6.23
N PHE A 76 16.11 -12.79 7.15
CA PHE A 76 15.37 -11.78 7.88
C PHE A 76 16.30 -10.91 8.73
N ASP A 77 17.24 -11.50 9.46
CA ASP A 77 18.23 -10.75 10.24
C ASP A 77 19.07 -9.83 9.36
N SER A 78 19.57 -10.37 8.23
CA SER A 78 20.26 -9.58 7.22
C SER A 78 19.41 -8.44 6.65
N LEU A 79 18.10 -8.65 6.44
CA LEU A 79 17.20 -7.58 5.98
C LEU A 79 17.05 -6.48 7.02
N VAL A 80 16.93 -6.84 8.31
CA VAL A 80 16.83 -5.89 9.41
C VAL A 80 18.11 -5.10 9.57
N GLU A 81 19.28 -5.75 9.47
CA GLU A 81 20.59 -5.08 9.48
C GLU A 81 20.77 -4.13 8.29
N ASP A 82 20.33 -4.53 7.09
CA ASP A 82 20.40 -3.73 5.88
C ASP A 82 19.50 -2.49 5.93
N ILE A 83 18.34 -2.60 6.57
CA ILE A 83 17.39 -1.52 6.81
C ILE A 83 17.92 -0.56 7.90
N GLY A 84 18.53 -1.11 8.95
CA GLY A 84 19.01 -0.38 10.12
C GLY A 84 17.87 0.21 10.99
N VAL A 85 18.25 0.77 12.15
CA VAL A 85 17.29 1.51 13.00
C VAL A 85 17.16 2.93 12.46
N ILE A 86 16.02 3.22 11.83
CA ILE A 86 15.71 4.58 11.37
C ILE A 86 14.71 5.20 12.32
N THR A 87 15.13 6.24 13.05
CA THR A 87 14.20 7.14 13.72
C THR A 87 13.51 7.98 12.65
N VAL A 88 12.19 7.79 12.52
CA VAL A 88 11.34 8.62 11.67
C VAL A 88 10.67 9.67 12.56
N PRO A 89 11.12 10.93 12.58
CA PRO A 89 10.39 12.01 13.23
C PRO A 89 9.02 12.11 12.57
N SER A 90 7.99 12.31 13.38
CA SER A 90 6.58 12.21 12.98
C SER A 90 6.11 13.22 11.91
N TYR A 91 6.94 14.14 11.41
CA TYR A 91 6.52 15.20 10.49
C TYR A 91 7.60 15.59 9.48
N GLY A 92 7.31 15.44 8.18
CA GLY A 92 8.12 16.02 7.08
C GLY A 92 8.03 15.25 5.76
N GLY A 93 7.33 15.79 4.76
CA GLY A 93 7.02 15.09 3.49
C GLY A 93 8.23 14.70 2.63
N LYS A 94 9.30 15.51 2.60
CA LYS A 94 10.53 15.17 1.82
C LYS A 94 11.48 14.24 2.58
N ASP A 95 11.59 14.41 3.90
CA ASP A 95 12.45 13.57 4.74
C ASP A 95 11.94 12.14 4.83
N ILE A 96 10.62 11.94 4.87
CA ILE A 96 10.02 10.59 4.90
C ILE A 96 10.30 9.85 3.58
N MET A 97 10.18 10.51 2.43
CA MET A 97 10.46 9.89 1.13
C MET A 97 11.94 9.54 0.96
N LEU A 98 12.84 10.46 1.33
CA LEU A 98 14.28 10.21 1.23
C LEU A 98 14.74 9.13 2.21
N LYS A 99 14.20 9.09 3.43
CA LYS A 99 14.45 8.02 4.41
C LYS A 99 13.87 6.68 3.96
N GLY A 100 12.67 6.67 3.40
CA GLY A 100 12.07 5.47 2.81
C GLY A 100 12.92 4.92 1.65
N LEU A 101 13.47 5.79 0.80
CA LEU A 101 14.39 5.36 -0.24
C LEU A 101 15.68 4.77 0.35
N LYS A 102 16.27 5.40 1.37
CA LYS A 102 17.45 4.88 2.07
C LYS A 102 17.21 3.53 2.77
N MET A 103 15.98 3.25 3.19
CA MET A 103 15.59 1.96 3.76
C MET A 103 15.52 0.86 2.70
N VAL A 104 14.99 1.19 1.51
CA VAL A 104 14.72 0.19 0.47
C VAL A 104 15.94 -0.06 -0.43
N LEU A 105 16.79 0.95 -0.66
CA LEU A 105 17.94 0.85 -1.57
C LEU A 105 18.93 -0.27 -1.20
N PRO A 106 19.40 -0.39 0.06
CA PRO A 106 20.36 -1.41 0.45
C PRO A 106 19.80 -2.83 0.23
N VAL A 107 18.53 -3.03 0.58
CA VAL A 107 17.81 -4.28 0.38
C VAL A 107 17.74 -4.65 -1.11
N LEU A 108 17.40 -3.70 -1.99
CA LEU A 108 17.32 -3.95 -3.43
C LEU A 108 18.68 -4.21 -4.07
N ILE A 109 19.74 -3.52 -3.63
CA ILE A 109 21.10 -3.71 -4.13
C ILE A 109 21.63 -5.10 -3.74
N LYS A 110 21.45 -5.50 -2.48
CA LYS A 110 21.94 -6.79 -1.97
C LYS A 110 21.08 -7.97 -2.45
N ARG A 111 19.78 -7.74 -2.71
CA ARG A 111 18.81 -8.78 -3.09
C ARG A 111 18.04 -8.36 -4.34
N PRO A 112 18.68 -8.27 -5.51
CA PRO A 112 18.03 -7.86 -6.76
C PRO A 112 16.89 -8.80 -7.17
N LYS A 113 16.88 -10.05 -6.68
CA LYS A 113 15.78 -11.00 -6.92
C LYS A 113 14.43 -10.51 -6.37
N ILE A 114 14.42 -9.65 -5.35
CA ILE A 114 13.18 -9.06 -4.80
C ILE A 114 12.43 -8.26 -5.88
N LEU A 115 13.14 -7.61 -6.81
CA LEU A 115 12.54 -6.83 -7.90
C LEU A 115 11.62 -7.70 -8.77
N PHE A 116 11.89 -9.01 -8.91
CA PHE A 116 11.01 -9.91 -9.66
C PHE A 116 9.65 -10.10 -8.99
N LYS A 117 9.56 -9.99 -7.65
CA LYS A 117 8.27 -10.04 -6.93
C LYS A 117 7.43 -8.80 -7.19
N PHE A 118 8.08 -7.64 -7.37
CA PHE A 118 7.41 -6.39 -7.75
C PHE A 118 6.86 -6.40 -9.19
N ARG A 119 7.29 -7.35 -10.05
CA ARG A 119 6.71 -7.55 -11.39
C ARG A 119 5.20 -7.82 -11.35
N LYS A 120 4.70 -8.46 -10.27
CA LYS A 120 3.27 -8.69 -10.05
C LYS A 120 2.47 -7.37 -9.94
N ILE A 121 3.08 -6.32 -9.40
CA ILE A 121 2.45 -5.00 -9.23
C ILE A 121 2.27 -4.30 -10.59
N LEU A 122 3.28 -4.39 -11.47
CA LEU A 122 3.27 -3.76 -12.79
C LEU A 122 2.23 -4.39 -13.73
N LYS A 123 1.99 -5.70 -13.62
CA LYS A 123 0.96 -6.39 -14.41
C LYS A 123 -0.48 -6.12 -13.96
N SER A 124 -0.68 -5.62 -12.74
CA SER A 124 -2.01 -5.35 -12.17
C SER A 124 -2.55 -3.95 -12.51
N ASN A 125 -1.76 -3.10 -13.15
CA ASN A 125 -2.14 -1.75 -13.61
C ASN A 125 -2.38 -1.69 -15.14
N MET A 126 -2.41 -2.84 -15.82
CA MET A 126 -2.71 -3.02 -17.25
C MET A 126 -4.03 -3.80 -17.35
#